data_AF-A0A7V1BW59-F1
#
_entry.id   AF-A0A7V1BW59-F1
#
_cell.length_a   1.000
_cell.length_b   1.000
_cell.length_c   1.000
_cell.angle_alpha   90.00
_cell.angle_beta   90.00
_cell.angle_gamma   90.00
#
_symmetry.space_group_name_H-M   'P 1'
#
loop_
_entity.id
_entity.type
_entity.pdbx_description
1 polymer ?
#
loop_
_entity_poly.entity_id
_entity_poly.type
_entity_poly.pdbx_seq_one_letter_code
_entity_poly.pdbx_strand_id
1 'polypeptide(L)'
;MLDRKRINRLTRWSAIILAVVFLLSFVLLGVGSSSMGDVFAGCNGTKSISSTSSFSDREEYYLAQIKENPQDDATMLQLANLYGDDSVGRYQDAITWFNRYLELKPDDVNVRMRIANIYITDLND
;
A
#
# COMPACT_ATOMS: atom_id res chain seq x y z
N MET A 1 58.76 11.94 32.83
CA MET A 1 58.88 12.63 31.53
C MET A 1 58.36 11.68 30.46
N LEU A 2 57.12 11.84 29.98
CA LEU A 2 56.58 11.04 28.89
C LEU A 2 56.48 11.91 27.63
N ASP A 3 57.03 11.40 26.52
CA ASP A 3 57.15 12.05 25.23
C ASP A 3 55.79 12.49 24.66
N ARG A 4 55.49 13.79 24.76
CA ARG A 4 54.29 14.42 24.21
C ARG A 4 54.31 14.57 22.68
N LYS A 5 55.32 14.03 21.99
CA LYS A 5 55.52 14.22 20.53
C LYS A 5 54.91 13.12 19.65
N ARG A 6 54.28 12.07 20.21
CA ARG A 6 53.67 10.98 19.43
C ARG A 6 52.13 11.01 19.33
N ILE A 7 51.47 11.88 20.09
CA ILE A 7 50.01 11.88 20.23
C ILE A 7 49.33 12.40 18.94
N ASN A 8 49.99 13.27 18.19
CA ASN A 8 49.42 13.95 17.01
C ASN A 8 49.18 13.00 15.83
N ARG A 9 49.83 11.82 15.80
CA ARG A 9 49.58 10.79 14.79
C ARG A 9 48.44 9.87 15.22
N LEU A 10 48.43 9.39 16.46
CA LEU A 10 47.39 8.49 16.95
C LEU A 10 46.01 9.15 16.99
N THR A 11 45.90 10.44 17.32
CA THR A 11 44.63 11.17 17.28
C THR A 11 44.10 11.36 15.85
N ARG A 12 44.99 11.52 14.86
CA ARG A 12 44.61 11.57 13.44
C ARG A 12 44.09 10.23 12.95
N TRP A 13 44.71 9.13 13.38
CA TRP A 13 44.30 7.79 12.99
C TRP A 13 43.01 7.37 13.70
N SER A 14 42.83 7.72 14.98
CA SER A 14 41.57 7.47 15.68
C SER A 14 40.39 8.24 15.07
N ALA A 15 40.61 9.47 14.60
CA ALA A 15 39.58 10.25 13.91
C ALA A 15 39.16 9.61 12.57
N ILE A 16 40.12 9.10 11.79
CA ILE A 16 39.85 8.39 10.53
C ILE A 16 39.05 7.11 10.79
N ILE A 17 39.45 6.32 11.79
CA ILE A 17 38.74 5.09 12.14
C ILE A 17 37.30 5.39 12.57
N LEU A 18 37.08 6.43 13.38
CA LEU A 18 35.74 6.81 13.84
C LEU A 18 34.86 7.28 12.67
N ALA A 19 35.41 8.05 11.73
CA ALA A 19 34.69 8.45 10.52
C ALA A 19 34.29 7.25 9.64
N VAL A 20 35.18 6.26 9.48
CA VAL A 20 34.89 5.03 8.73
C VAL A 20 33.81 4.21 9.43
N VAL A 21 33.86 4.05 10.75
CA VAL A 21 32.82 3.34 11.51
C VAL A 21 31.47 4.05 11.40
N PHE A 22 31.46 5.39 11.43
CA PHE A 22 30.23 6.17 11.24
C PHE A 22 29.64 5.96 9.84
N LEU A 23 30.47 5.99 8.78
CA LEU A 23 30.02 5.74 7.41
C LEU A 23 29.56 4.29 7.18
N LEU A 24 30.28 3.31 7.72
CA LEU A 24 29.87 1.91 7.66
C LEU A 24 28.56 1.67 8.43
N SER A 25 28.38 2.34 9.58
CA SER A 25 27.14 2.30 10.33
C SER A 25 26.00 2.96 9.54
N PHE A 26 26.25 4.06 8.85
CA PHE A 26 25.27 4.72 7.99
C PHE A 26 24.80 3.80 6.85
N VAL A 27 25.73 3.07 6.22
CA VAL A 27 25.43 2.07 5.18
C VAL A 27 24.69 0.86 5.75
N LEU A 28 25.07 0.36 6.93
CA LEU A 28 24.40 -0.77 7.58
C LEU A 28 23.03 -0.42 8.17
N LEU A 29 22.86 0.80 8.70
CA LEU A 29 21.58 1.29 9.23
C LEU A 29 20.64 1.82 8.13
N GLY A 30 21.11 1.98 6.89
CA GLY A 30 20.26 2.32 5.74
C GLY A 30 19.70 3.75 5.74
N VAL A 31 20.13 4.62 6.66
CA VAL A 31 19.86 6.05 6.59
C VAL A 31 20.53 6.60 5.33
N GLY A 32 19.78 7.13 4.37
CA GLY A 32 20.30 7.59 3.07
C GLY A 32 19.95 6.68 1.88
N SER A 33 19.53 5.44 2.14
CA SER A 33 18.68 4.73 1.18
C SER A 33 17.28 5.29 1.33
N SER A 34 16.80 6.04 0.35
CA SER A 34 15.37 6.33 0.17
C SER A 34 14.60 5.06 -0.21
N SER A 35 14.84 3.95 0.47
CA SER A 35 13.99 2.76 0.50
C SER A 35 12.92 2.98 1.58
N MET A 36 12.14 4.07 1.43
CA MET A 36 10.78 4.12 1.96
C MET A 36 9.90 3.21 1.08
N GLY A 37 10.20 1.92 1.10
CA GLY A 37 9.35 0.87 0.52
C GLY A 37 8.58 0.14 1.61
N ASP A 38 9.22 -0.13 2.75
CA ASP A 38 8.70 -1.16 3.69
C ASP A 38 8.15 -0.62 5.02
N VAL A 39 8.31 0.67 5.34
CA VAL A 39 7.60 1.28 6.48
C VAL A 39 6.10 1.52 6.16
N PHE A 40 5.74 1.45 4.88
CA PHE A 40 4.36 1.48 4.40
C PHE A 40 3.80 0.07 4.07
N ALA A 41 4.56 -1.00 4.31
CA ALA A 41 4.16 -2.38 4.03
C ALA A 41 3.00 -2.88 4.92
N GLY A 42 2.58 -2.10 5.93
CA GLY A 42 1.32 -2.32 6.65
C GLY A 42 0.07 -1.86 5.89
N CYS A 43 0.23 -1.17 4.75
CA CYS A 43 -0.88 -0.60 3.97
C CYS A 43 -0.84 -0.96 2.47
N ASN A 44 0.24 -1.58 1.97
CA ASN A 44 0.44 -1.83 0.54
C ASN A 44 0.73 -3.30 0.24
N GLY A 45 -0.33 -4.05 -0.11
CA GLY A 45 -0.23 -5.26 -0.92
C GLY A 45 0.14 -4.94 -2.37
N THR A 46 1.30 -4.29 -2.61
CA THR A 46 1.80 -4.04 -3.97
C THR A 46 2.38 -5.30 -4.56
N LYS A 47 1.48 -6.24 -4.88
CA LYS A 47 1.62 -6.99 -6.11
C LYS A 47 1.56 -5.92 -7.20
N SER A 48 2.71 -5.64 -7.82
CA SER A 48 2.83 -4.82 -9.03
C SER A 48 1.95 -5.43 -10.12
N ILE A 49 0.66 -5.13 -10.05
CA ILE A 49 -0.25 -5.18 -11.16
C ILE A 49 0.21 -4.06 -12.06
N SER A 50 0.97 -4.44 -13.09
CA SER A 50 1.30 -3.61 -14.22
C SER A 50 0.08 -2.76 -14.57
N SER A 51 0.27 -1.47 -14.77
CA SER A 51 -0.74 -0.47 -15.18
C SER A 51 -1.35 -0.73 -16.58
N THR A 52 -1.34 -1.99 -17.00
CA THR A 52 -1.86 -2.59 -18.23
C THR A 52 -2.57 -3.93 -17.98
N SER A 53 -2.75 -4.37 -16.71
CA SER A 53 -3.65 -5.50 -16.45
C SER A 53 -5.07 -5.04 -16.73
N SER A 54 -5.72 -5.67 -17.70
CA SER A 54 -7.11 -5.38 -18.05
C SER A 54 -7.99 -5.44 -16.81
N PHE A 55 -9.05 -4.65 -16.77
CA PHE A 55 -10.12 -4.76 -15.77
C PHE A 55 -10.48 -6.22 -15.44
N SER A 56 -10.53 -7.07 -16.48
CA SER A 56 -10.73 -8.53 -16.40
C SER A 56 -9.73 -9.26 -15.49
N ASP A 57 -8.45 -8.91 -15.50
CA ASP A 57 -7.43 -9.59 -14.69
C ASP A 57 -7.64 -9.30 -13.20
N ARG A 58 -8.04 -8.06 -12.89
CA ARG A 58 -8.33 -7.63 -11.51
C ARG A 58 -9.63 -8.25 -11.02
N GLU A 59 -10.66 -8.26 -11.85
CA GLU A 59 -11.93 -8.94 -11.58
C GLU A 59 -11.69 -10.41 -11.22
N GLU A 60 -10.93 -11.14 -12.04
CA GLU A 60 -10.61 -12.54 -11.78
C GLU A 60 -9.82 -12.74 -10.47
N TYR A 61 -8.85 -11.86 -10.19
CA TYR A 61 -8.07 -11.92 -8.96
C TYR A 61 -8.93 -11.74 -7.69
N TYR A 62 -9.87 -10.79 -7.69
CA TYR A 62 -10.77 -10.60 -6.56
C TYR A 62 -11.80 -11.74 -6.44
N LEU A 63 -12.33 -12.23 -7.56
CA LEU A 63 -13.24 -13.38 -7.55
C LEU A 63 -12.56 -14.64 -7.02
N ALA A 64 -11.29 -14.88 -7.34
CA ALA A 64 -10.52 -15.99 -6.79
C ALA A 64 -10.36 -15.86 -5.26
N GLN A 65 -10.09 -14.65 -4.76
CA GLN A 65 -9.99 -14.40 -3.33
C GLN A 65 -11.33 -14.62 -2.60
N ILE A 66 -12.45 -14.19 -3.19
CA ILE A 66 -13.78 -14.44 -2.62
C ILE A 66 -14.11 -15.94 -2.61
N LYS A 67 -13.61 -16.71 -3.58
CA LYS A 67 -13.76 -18.18 -3.56
C LYS A 67 -12.98 -18.83 -2.42
N GLU A 68 -11.76 -18.38 -2.16
CA GLU A 68 -10.92 -18.87 -1.05
C GLU A 68 -11.47 -18.41 0.31
N ASN A 69 -11.95 -17.16 0.40
CA ASN A 69 -12.56 -16.59 1.59
C ASN A 69 -13.89 -15.88 1.25
N PRO A 70 -15.02 -16.61 1.33
CA PRO A 70 -16.35 -16.07 1.01
C PRO A 70 -16.86 -14.99 1.96
N GLN A 71 -16.18 -14.75 3.08
CA GLN A 71 -16.55 -13.74 4.07
C GLN A 71 -15.57 -12.57 4.12
N ASP A 72 -14.67 -12.46 3.13
CA ASP A 72 -13.76 -11.33 3.04
C ASP A 72 -14.49 -10.07 2.53
N ASP A 73 -15.04 -9.31 3.47
CA ASP A 73 -15.73 -8.05 3.21
C ASP A 73 -14.80 -7.03 2.52
N ALA A 74 -13.51 -7.01 2.86
CA ALA A 74 -12.57 -6.07 2.26
C ALA A 74 -12.41 -6.34 0.76
N THR A 75 -12.27 -7.61 0.37
CA THR A 75 -12.18 -8.00 -1.05
C THR A 75 -13.47 -7.73 -1.81
N MET A 76 -14.64 -7.98 -1.20
CA MET A 76 -15.93 -7.61 -1.82
C MET A 76 -16.04 -6.10 -2.08
N LEU A 77 -15.57 -5.28 -1.15
CA LEU A 77 -15.55 -3.83 -1.30
C LEU A 77 -14.62 -3.38 -2.42
N GLN A 78 -13.42 -3.99 -2.53
CA GLN A 78 -12.48 -3.69 -3.61
C GLN A 78 -13.05 -4.06 -4.98
N LEU A 79 -13.71 -5.21 -5.09
CA LEU A 79 -14.37 -5.64 -6.31
C LEU A 79 -15.53 -4.70 -6.69
N ALA A 80 -16.34 -4.29 -5.72
CA ALA A 80 -17.42 -3.31 -5.95
C ALA A 80 -16.88 -1.97 -6.45
N ASN A 81 -15.79 -1.46 -5.85
CA ASN A 81 -15.15 -0.23 -6.31
C ASN A 81 -14.57 -0.36 -7.72
N LEU A 82 -14.04 -1.54 -8.08
CA LEU A 82 -13.55 -1.81 -9.43
C LEU A 82 -14.69 -1.74 -10.46
N TYR A 83 -15.86 -2.29 -10.14
CA TYR A 83 -17.04 -2.20 -11.02
C TYR A 83 -17.63 -0.79 -11.11
N GLY A 84 -17.55 -0.03 -10.02
CA GLY A 84 -18.05 1.33 -9.91
C GLY A 84 -17.10 2.39 -10.48
N ASP A 85 -15.98 1.98 -11.07
CA ASP A 85 -15.06 2.87 -11.77
C ASP A 85 -15.75 3.41 -13.04
N ASP A 86 -15.68 4.72 -13.26
CA ASP A 86 -16.28 5.41 -14.42
C ASP A 86 -15.78 4.83 -15.76
N SER A 87 -14.55 4.30 -15.79
CA SER A 87 -13.99 3.66 -16.98
C SER A 87 -14.63 2.33 -17.34
N VAL A 88 -15.30 1.68 -16.38
CA VAL A 88 -15.96 0.38 -16.54
C VAL A 88 -17.45 0.57 -16.77
N GLY A 89 -18.07 1.49 -16.03
CA GLY A 89 -19.51 1.80 -16.15
C GLY A 89 -20.44 0.67 -15.68
N ARG A 90 -19.94 -0.31 -14.93
CA ARG A 90 -20.74 -1.45 -14.41
C ARG A 90 -21.34 -1.13 -13.03
N TYR A 91 -22.02 0.00 -12.95
CA TYR A 91 -22.59 0.53 -11.72
C TYR A 91 -23.57 -0.42 -11.02
N GLN A 92 -24.39 -1.16 -11.77
CA GLN A 92 -25.35 -2.12 -11.20
C GLN A 92 -24.66 -3.31 -10.53
N ASP A 93 -23.56 -3.80 -11.10
CA ASP A 93 -22.75 -4.86 -10.50
C ASP A 93 -22.04 -4.35 -9.24
N ALA A 94 -21.55 -3.11 -9.28
CA ALA A 94 -20.96 -2.45 -8.12
C ALA A 94 -21.95 -2.40 -6.94
N ILE A 95 -23.18 -1.94 -7.18
CA ILE A 95 -24.25 -1.88 -6.17
C ILE A 95 -24.55 -3.28 -5.61
N THR A 96 -24.59 -4.30 -6.47
CA THR A 96 -24.82 -5.68 -6.02
C THR A 96 -23.74 -6.15 -5.04
N TRP A 97 -22.47 -5.89 -5.33
CA TRP A 97 -21.37 -6.24 -4.44
C TRP A 97 -21.30 -5.37 -3.19
N PHE A 98 -21.61 -4.07 -3.29
CA PHE A 98 -21.73 -3.20 -2.12
C PHE A 98 -22.86 -3.66 -1.18
N ASN A 99 -23.98 -4.13 -1.72
CA ASN A 99 -25.07 -4.68 -0.90
C ASN A 99 -24.63 -5.95 -0.15
N ARG A 100 -23.91 -6.87 -0.81
CA ARG A 100 -23.32 -8.04 -0.13
C ARG A 100 -22.33 -7.65 0.97
N TYR A 101 -21.52 -6.62 0.74
CA TYR A 101 -20.66 -6.07 1.77
C TYR A 101 -21.46 -5.52 2.96
N LEU A 102 -22.56 -4.80 2.70
CA LEU A 102 -23.45 -4.26 3.74
C LEU A 102 -24.20 -5.34 4.50
N GLU A 103 -24.40 -6.55 3.93
CA GLU A 103 -24.93 -7.69 4.69
C GLU A 103 -23.98 -8.12 5.82
N LEU A 104 -22.66 -8.00 5.61
CA LEU A 104 -21.64 -8.28 6.62
C LEU A 104 -21.38 -7.08 7.53
N LYS A 105 -21.37 -5.87 6.97
CA LYS A 105 -21.11 -4.60 7.67
C LYS A 105 -22.22 -3.57 7.41
N PRO A 106 -23.38 -3.72 8.06
CA PRO A 106 -24.54 -2.87 7.80
C PRO A 106 -24.31 -1.41 8.21
N ASP A 107 -23.41 -1.15 9.15
CA ASP A 107 -23.13 0.20 9.68
C ASP A 107 -22.15 1.02 8.84
N ASP A 108 -21.68 0.50 7.70
CA ASP A 108 -20.75 1.26 6.86
C ASP A 108 -21.47 2.33 6.03
N VAL A 109 -21.54 3.53 6.61
CA VAL A 109 -22.12 4.71 5.97
C VAL A 109 -21.35 5.09 4.70
N ASN A 110 -20.05 4.83 4.60
CA ASN A 110 -19.27 5.19 3.42
C ASN A 110 -19.75 4.41 2.19
N VAL A 111 -20.06 3.13 2.36
CA VAL A 111 -20.58 2.30 1.28
C VAL A 111 -21.97 2.72 0.86
N ARG A 112 -22.84 3.05 1.82
CA ARG A 112 -24.17 3.61 1.52
C ARG A 112 -24.06 4.92 0.74
N MET A 113 -23.11 5.78 1.09
CA MET A 113 -22.82 7.02 0.35
C MET A 113 -22.32 6.75 -1.06
N ARG A 114 -21.48 5.71 -1.27
CA ARG A 114 -21.04 5.31 -2.61
C ARG A 114 -22.20 4.85 -3.48
N ILE A 115 -23.07 3.97 -2.95
CA ILE A 115 -24.28 3.54 -3.64
C ILE A 115 -25.17 4.75 -3.98
N ALA A 116 -25.37 5.67 -3.03
CA ALA A 116 -26.17 6.87 -3.25
C ALA A 116 -25.57 7.75 -4.36
N ASN A 117 -24.25 7.93 -4.40
CA ASN A 117 -23.57 8.67 -5.45
C ASN A 117 -23.82 8.03 -6.83
N ILE A 118 -23.67 6.70 -6.92
CA ILE A 118 -23.95 5.96 -8.16
C ILE A 118 -25.40 6.16 -8.64
N TYR A 119 -26.37 6.15 -7.73
CA TYR A 119 -27.77 6.44 -8.10
C TYR A 119 -27.98 7.88 -8.56
N ILE A 120 -27.26 8.84 -7.97
CA ILE A 120 -27.33 10.25 -8.39
C ILE A 120 -26.74 10.42 -9.79
N THR A 121 -25.64 9.74 -10.12
CA THR A 121 -25.05 9.79 -11.46
C THR A 121 -25.98 9.15 -12.49
N ASP A 122 -26.55 7.98 -12.19
CA ASP A 122 -27.49 7.26 -13.07
C ASP A 122 -28.78 8.06 -13.34
N LEU A 123 -29.23 8.89 -12.39
CA LEU A 123 -30.41 9.75 -12.55
C LEU A 123 -30.15 11.04 -13.33
N ASN A 124 -28.89 11.48 -13.44
CA ASN A 124 -28.52 12.71 -14.13
C ASN A 124 -28.14 12.49 -15.61
N ASP A 125 -27.96 11.23 -16.03
CA ASP A 125 -27.85 10.81 -17.44
C ASP A 125 -29.23 10.59 -18.08
#